data_AF-A0A6M0CAW8-F1
#
_entry.id   AF-A0A6M0CAW8-F1
#
_cell.length_a   1.000
_cell.length_b   1.000
_cell.length_c   1.000
_cell.angle_alpha   90.00
_cell.angle_beta   90.00
_cell.angle_gamma   90.00
#
_symmetry.space_group_name_H-M   'P 1'
#
loop_
_entity.id
_entity.type
_entity.pdbx_description
1 polymer ?
#
loop_
_entity_poly.entity_id
_entity_poly.type
_entity_poly.pdbx_seq_one_letter_code
_entity_poly.pdbx_strand_id
1 'polypeptide(L)' 'MYVENRKQRIEDRIVSLNKPHVRPIVRGKAGINTEFGAKLSASCIDGYVFLHRISWDNYNESGDLKSQVE' A
#
# COMPACT_ATOMS: atom_id res chain seq x y z
N MET A 1 21.13 -20.02 16.57
CA MET A 1 19.91 -19.75 17.34
C MET A 1 18.85 -19.28 16.36
N TYR A 2 17.94 -20.15 15.93
CA TYR A 2 16.90 -19.79 14.96
C TYR A 2 15.77 -19.10 15.71
N VAL A 3 15.54 -17.82 15.43
CA VAL A 3 14.38 -17.10 15.95
C VAL A 3 13.17 -17.62 15.18
N GLU A 4 12.37 -18.47 15.83
CA GLU A 4 11.06 -18.87 15.32
C GLU A 4 10.20 -17.60 15.14
N ASN A 5 10.09 -17.17 13.89
CA ASN A 5 9.25 -16.05 13.51
C ASN A 5 7.78 -16.49 13.60
N ARG A 6 7.17 -16.37 14.78
CA ARG A 6 5.71 -16.48 14.96
C ARG A 6 5.00 -15.32 14.25
N LYS A 7 4.91 -15.40 12.92
CA LYS A 7 4.21 -14.41 12.09
C LYS A 7 2.73 -14.72 12.06
N GLN A 8 1.91 -13.83 12.62
CA GLN A 8 0.45 -13.86 12.48
C GLN A 8 0.06 -13.08 11.22
N ARG A 9 0.09 -13.74 10.06
CA ARG A 9 -0.33 -13.18 8.77
C ARG A 9 -1.59 -13.89 8.29
N ILE A 10 -2.58 -13.11 7.88
CA ILE A 10 -3.79 -13.60 7.22
C ILE A 10 -3.88 -12.86 5.90
N GLU A 11 -3.80 -13.59 4.78
CA GLU A 11 -3.99 -13.02 3.45
C GLU A 11 -5.46 -12.65 3.25
N ASP A 12 -5.70 -11.58 2.49
CA ASP A 12 -7.05 -11.06 2.20
C ASP A 12 -7.96 -10.87 3.41
N ARG A 13 -7.37 -10.52 4.57
CA ARG A 13 -8.12 -10.22 5.79
C ARG A 13 -9.17 -9.13 5.52
N ILE A 14 -10.44 -9.49 5.71
CA ILE A 14 -11.55 -8.53 5.69
C ILE A 14 -11.51 -7.72 6.99
N VAL A 15 -11.29 -6.42 6.86
CA VAL A 15 -11.31 -5.46 7.99
C VAL A 15 -12.60 -4.64 8.07
N SER A 16 -13.45 -4.73 7.04
CA SER A 16 -14.77 -4.11 6.99
C SER A 16 -15.71 -4.97 6.15
N LEU A 17 -16.89 -5.27 6.70
CA LEU A 17 -17.93 -5.98 5.95
C LEU A 17 -18.53 -5.11 4.82
N ASN A 18 -18.63 -3.80 5.05
CA ASN A 18 -19.17 -2.85 4.08
C ASN A 18 -18.22 -2.60 2.91
N LYS A 19 -16.91 -2.66 3.16
CA LYS A 19 -15.86 -2.48 2.15
C LYS A 19 -14.85 -3.62 2.23
N PRO A 20 -15.18 -4.82 1.73
CA PRO A 20 -14.36 -6.01 1.90
C PRO A 20 -13.06 -5.96 1.11
N HIS A 21 -12.91 -5.04 0.15
CA HIS A 21 -11.68 -4.81 -0.62
C HIS A 21 -10.68 -3.91 0.11
N VAL A 22 -11.07 -3.21 1.18
CA VAL A 22 -10.14 -2.38 1.95
C VAL A 22 -9.14 -3.29 2.65
N ARG A 23 -7.84 -3.02 2.46
CA ARG A 23 -6.76 -3.76 3.11
C ARG A 23 -6.06 -2.89 4.15
N PRO A 24 -5.58 -3.47 5.26
CA PRO A 24 -4.64 -2.80 6.16
C PRO A 24 -3.29 -2.63 5.46
N ILE A 25 -2.77 -1.41 5.44
CA ILE A 25 -1.46 -1.07 4.85
C ILE A 25 -0.52 -0.64 5.97
N VAL A 26 0.60 -1.36 6.15
CA VAL A 26 1.58 -1.03 7.18
C VAL A 26 2.25 0.30 6.83
N ARG A 27 2.23 1.22 7.79
CA ARG A 27 2.81 2.56 7.65
C ARG A 27 4.17 2.62 8.33
N GLY A 28 5.12 3.32 7.72
CA GLY A 28 6.46 3.55 8.30
C GLY A 28 6.58 4.79 9.20
N LYS A 29 5.48 5.46 9.60
CA LYS A 29 5.50 6.71 10.38
C LYS A 29 5.02 6.49 11.81
N ALA A 30 5.57 7.25 12.76
CA ALA A 30 5.20 7.18 14.18
C ALA A 30 3.70 7.51 14.41
N GLY A 31 3.10 6.89 15.43
CA GLY A 31 1.74 7.16 15.92
C GLY A 31 0.64 6.25 15.34
N ILE A 32 0.67 5.96 14.04
CA ILE A 32 -0.32 5.10 13.37
C ILE A 32 0.42 3.99 12.62
N ASN A 33 0.30 2.75 13.11
CA ASN A 33 0.99 1.59 12.54
C ASN A 33 0.38 1.10 11.21
N THR A 34 -0.88 1.45 10.94
CA THR A 34 -1.63 0.92 9.79
C THR A 34 -2.60 1.97 9.27
N GLU A 35 -2.58 2.19 7.96
CA GLU A 35 -3.55 3.01 7.24
C GLU A 35 -4.52 2.11 6.46
N PHE A 36 -5.68 2.67 6.13
CA PHE A 36 -6.73 2.00 5.36
C PHE A 36 -7.16 2.91 4.22
N GLY A 37 -7.24 2.35 3.02
CA GLY A 37 -7.58 3.12 1.83
C GLY A 37 -6.94 2.55 0.58
N ALA A 38 -7.24 3.19 -0.55
CA ALA A 38 -6.53 2.93 -1.78
C ALA A 38 -5.13 3.56 -1.70
N LYS A 39 -4.13 2.82 -2.11
CA LYS A 39 -2.78 3.31 -2.38
C LYS A 39 -2.72 3.78 -3.83
N LEU A 40 -2.23 4.99 -4.05
CA LEU A 40 -2.12 5.58 -5.38
C LEU A 40 -0.69 6.05 -5.65
N SER A 41 -0.28 5.90 -6.90
CA SER A 41 0.95 6.49 -7.43
C SER A 41 0.55 7.55 -8.46
N ALA A 42 1.02 8.77 -8.28
CA ALA A 42 0.73 9.89 -9.15
C ALA A 42 1.94 10.81 -9.28
N SER A 43 2.05 11.49 -10.42
CA SER A 43 2.99 12.58 -10.64
C SER A 43 2.26 13.89 -10.90
N CYS A 44 2.91 15.02 -10.59
CA CYS A 44 2.40 16.35 -10.90
C CYS A 44 3.40 17.05 -11.82
N ILE A 45 2.96 17.44 -13.02
CA ILE A 45 3.78 18.09 -14.05
C ILE A 45 2.99 19.32 -14.52
N ASP A 46 3.58 20.51 -14.40
CA ASP A 46 2.97 21.78 -14.83
C ASP A 46 1.54 22.01 -14.30
N GLY A 47 1.26 21.56 -13.08
CA GLY A 47 -0.06 21.68 -12.44
C GLY A 47 -1.07 20.59 -12.83
N TYR A 48 -0.70 19.67 -13.73
CA TYR A 48 -1.50 18.50 -14.09
C TYR A 48 -1.09 17.29 -13.27
N VAL A 49 -2.08 16.55 -12.76
CA VAL A 49 -1.88 15.32 -12.00
C VAL A 49 -2.12 14.11 -12.90
N PHE A 50 -1.10 13.26 -13.03
CA PHE A 50 -1.17 12.00 -13.77
C PHE A 50 -1.23 10.85 -12.79
N LEU A 51 -2.28 10.04 -12.89
CA LEU A 51 -2.44 8.84 -12.06
C LEU A 51 -1.80 7.64 -12.77
N HIS A 52 -0.78 7.06 -12.16
CA HIS A 52 -0.06 5.89 -12.70
C HIS A 52 -0.69 4.59 -12.23
N ARG A 53 -1.09 4.54 -10.95
CA ARG A 53 -1.63 3.34 -10.34
C ARG A 53 -2.59 3.70 -9.23
N ILE A 54 -3.66 2.92 -9.13
CA ILE A 54 -4.54 2.86 -7.96
C ILE A 54 -4.74 1.40 -7.59
N SER A 55 -4.52 1.05 -6.33
CA SER A 55 -4.70 -0.31 -5.82
C SER A 55 -5.15 -0.29 -4.37
N TRP A 56 -5.96 -1.26 -3.99
CA TRP A 56 -6.33 -1.48 -2.59
C TRP A 56 -5.36 -2.44 -1.89
N ASP A 57 -4.43 -3.03 -2.63
CA ASP A 57 -3.39 -3.89 -2.11
C ASP A 57 -2.14 -3.10 -1.76
N ASN A 58 -1.37 -3.62 -0.81
CA ASN A 58 -0.07 -3.06 -0.51
C ASN A 58 0.93 -3.46 -1.61
N TYR A 59 1.51 -2.49 -2.28
CA TYR A 59 2.59 -2.68 -3.26
C TYR A 59 3.80 -1.80 -2.90
N ASN A 60 4.99 -2.19 -3.35
CA ASN A 60 6.19 -1.38 -3.19
C ASN A 60 6.31 -0.37 -4.34
N GLU A 61 6.24 0.93 -4.04
CA GLU A 61 6.30 2.01 -5.02
C GLU A 61 7.63 2.03 -5.78
N SER A 62 8.73 1.54 -5.20
CA SER A 62 10.03 1.52 -5.87
C SER A 62 10.04 0.61 -7.11
N GLY A 63 9.11 -0.33 -7.21
CA GLY A 63 8.95 -1.19 -8.38
C GLY A 63 8.46 -0.43 -9.61
N ASP A 64 7.70 0.65 -9.40
CA ASP A 64 7.10 1.45 -10.46
C ASP A 64 8.05 2.58 -10.93
N LEU A 65 9.16 2.82 -10.21
CA LEU A 65 10.06 3.96 -10.45
C LEU A 65 10.70 3.93 -11.84
N LYS A 66 11.16 2.77 -12.33
CA LYS A 66 11.80 2.67 -13.66
C LYS A 66 10.82 3.02 -14.78
N SER A 67 9.61 2.45 -14.72
CA SER A 67 8.54 2.72 -15.71
C SER A 67 7.99 4.14 -15.68
N GLN A 68 8.25 4.91 -14.62
CA GLN A 68 7.83 6.30 -14.50
C GLN A 68 8.89 7.30 -14.99
N VAL A 69 10.14 6.85 -15.12
CA VAL A 69 11.28 7.67 -15.56
C VAL A 69 11.54 7.49 -17.05
N GLU A 70 11.30 6.30 -17.60
CA GLU A 70 11.32 5.99 -19.04
C GLU A 70 10.04 6.45 -19.74
#